data_AF-A0A6P6C5F4-F1
#
_entry.id   AF-A0A6P6C5F4-F1
#
_cell.length_a   1.000
_cell.length_b   1.000
_cell.length_c   1.000
_cell.angle_alpha   90.00
_cell.angle_beta   90.00
_cell.angle_gamma   90.00
#
_symmetry.space_group_name_H-M   'P 1'
#
loop_
_entity.id
_entity.type
_entity.pdbx_description
1 polymer ?
#
loop_
_entity_poly.entity_id
_entity_poly.type
_entity_poly.pdbx_seq_one_letter_code
_entity_poly.pdbx_strand_id
1 'polypeptide(L)'
;MSLQDVRKEINFCHKVKLPIIGVVENMSGFICPKCKKESQIFPPTTGGAEVMCQDLKIPLLGKVPLDPHIEMAFASIGGHQSRQSWERLADGSIPMWNE
;
A
#
# COMPACT_ATOMS: atom_id res chain seq x y z
N MET A 1 -1.11 5.33 -6.98
CA MET A 1 -0.32 4.34 -7.75
C MET A 1 -1.07 4.05 -9.05
N SER A 2 -0.38 3.92 -10.18
CA SER A 2 -1.05 3.69 -11.48
C SER A 2 -1.33 2.21 -11.70
N LEU A 3 -2.53 1.86 -12.19
CA LEU A 3 -2.87 0.49 -12.59
C LEU A 3 -1.94 -0.05 -13.70
N GLN A 4 -1.36 0.85 -14.51
CA GLN A 4 -0.42 0.44 -15.55
C GLN A 4 0.89 -0.11 -14.99
N ASP A 5 1.34 0.41 -13.85
CA ASP A 5 2.57 -0.08 -13.21
C ASP A 5 2.33 -1.45 -12.60
N VAL A 6 1.18 -1.65 -11.94
CA VAL A 6 0.77 -2.96 -11.41
C VAL A 6 0.66 -4.01 -12.54
N ARG A 7 0.13 -3.64 -13.72
CA ARG A 7 0.11 -4.53 -14.89
C ARG A 7 1.52 -4.92 -15.35
N LYS A 8 2.49 -4.00 -15.33
CA LYS A 8 3.89 -4.30 -15.68
C LYS A 8 4.54 -5.23 -14.64
N GLU A 9 4.30 -4.99 -13.36
CA GLU A 9 4.82 -5.81 -12.25
C GLU A 9 4.26 -7.22 -12.29
N ILE A 10 2.96 -7.39 -12.53
CA ILE A 10 2.33 -8.71 -12.70
C ILE A 10 2.97 -9.46 -13.88
N ASN A 11 3.14 -8.79 -15.02
CA ASN A 11 3.79 -9.38 -16.18
C ASN A 11 5.25 -9.77 -15.89
N PHE A 12 5.96 -8.98 -15.09
CA PHE A 12 7.30 -9.31 -14.63
C PHE A 12 7.30 -10.58 -13.77
N CYS A 13 6.44 -10.64 -12.74
CA CYS A 13 6.31 -11.82 -11.88
C CYS A 13 6.01 -13.10 -12.68
N HIS A 14 5.12 -13.04 -13.67
CA HIS A 14 4.87 -14.17 -14.57
C HIS A 14 6.12 -14.58 -15.37
N LYS A 15 6.87 -13.62 -15.92
CA LYS A 15 8.10 -13.90 -16.69
C LYS A 15 9.17 -14.61 -15.86
N VAL A 16 9.35 -14.18 -14.61
CA VAL A 16 10.33 -14.78 -13.70
C VAL A 16 9.78 -15.96 -12.88
N LYS A 17 8.54 -16.39 -13.18
CA LYS A 17 7.83 -17.49 -12.51
C LYS A 17 7.69 -17.30 -10.98
N LEU A 18 7.53 -16.04 -10.55
CA LEU A 18 7.21 -15.73 -9.16
C LEU A 18 5.70 -15.91 -8.92
N PRO A 19 5.30 -16.65 -7.87
CA PRO A 19 3.89 -16.84 -7.54
C PRO A 19 3.29 -15.53 -7.02
N ILE A 20 2.13 -15.16 -7.55
CA ILE A 20 1.35 -13.99 -7.11
C ILE A 20 0.20 -14.49 -6.24
N ILE A 21 0.23 -14.16 -4.94
CA ILE A 21 -0.84 -14.52 -4.01
C ILE A 21 -2.09 -13.68 -4.28
N GLY A 22 -1.91 -12.42 -4.64
CA GLY A 22 -2.98 -11.52 -5.05
C GLY A 22 -2.56 -10.05 -4.98
N VAL A 23 -3.52 -9.16 -5.26
CA VAL A 23 -3.35 -7.70 -5.23
C VAL A 23 -4.10 -7.12 -4.04
N VAL A 24 -3.53 -6.09 -3.42
CA VAL A 24 -4.22 -5.26 -2.42
C VAL A 24 -4.29 -3.84 -2.97
N GLU A 25 -5.49 -3.27 -3.02
CA GLU A 25 -5.67 -1.87 -3.43
C GLU A 25 -5.53 -0.95 -2.21
N ASN A 26 -4.44 -0.20 -2.14
CA ASN A 26 -4.24 0.82 -1.11
C ASN A 26 -4.95 2.13 -1.48
N MET A 27 -5.43 2.85 -0.48
CA MET A 27 -6.14 4.13 -0.58
C MET A 27 -7.45 4.07 -1.38
N SER A 28 -8.22 2.98 -1.22
CA SER A 28 -9.46 2.73 -1.97
C SER A 28 -10.65 3.63 -1.64
N GLY A 29 -10.47 4.55 -0.68
CA GLY A 29 -11.50 5.39 -0.09
C GLY A 29 -10.89 6.19 1.06
N PHE A 30 -11.68 7.02 1.72
CA PHE A 30 -11.26 7.77 2.89
C PHE A 30 -12.31 7.67 4.00
N ILE A 31 -11.85 7.30 5.19
CA ILE A 31 -12.69 7.25 6.40
C ILE A 31 -12.54 8.56 7.15
N CYS A 32 -13.63 9.33 7.23
CA CYS A 32 -13.62 10.57 8.01
C CYS A 32 -13.39 10.25 9.50
N PRO A 33 -12.34 10.81 10.14
CA PRO A 33 -12.03 10.51 11.54
C PRO A 33 -13.09 11.01 12.51
N LYS A 34 -13.87 12.03 12.11
CA LYS A 34 -14.94 12.62 12.94
C LYS A 34 -16.26 11.85 12.88
N CYS A 35 -16.73 11.53 11.67
CA CYS A 35 -18.07 10.94 11.50
C CYS A 35 -18.07 9.49 11.02
N LYS A 36 -16.89 8.88 10.79
CA LYS A 36 -16.69 7.49 10.34
C LYS A 36 -17.33 7.15 8.99
N LYS A 37 -17.87 8.14 8.28
CA LYS A 37 -18.39 7.98 6.93
C LYS A 37 -17.24 7.77 5.96
N GLU A 38 -17.36 6.75 5.13
CA GLU A 38 -16.49 6.54 3.99
C GLU A 38 -16.85 7.50 2.85
N SER A 39 -15.83 8.08 2.22
CA SER A 39 -15.97 8.92 1.04
C SER A 39 -15.01 8.44 -0.04
N GLN A 40 -15.50 8.32 -1.26
CA GLN A 40 -14.70 7.98 -2.42
C GLN A 40 -14.02 9.25 -2.95
N ILE A 41 -12.79 9.50 -2.49
CA ILE A 41 -12.01 10.68 -2.93
C ILE A 41 -11.49 10.49 -4.36
N PHE A 42 -11.14 9.25 -4.73
CA PHE A 42 -10.62 8.90 -6.05
C PHE A 42 -11.53 7.85 -6.69
N PRO A 43 -12.70 8.25 -7.21
CA PRO A 43 -13.61 7.30 -7.84
C PRO A 43 -12.94 6.65 -9.06
N PRO A 44 -13.00 5.32 -9.20
CA PRO A 44 -12.42 4.64 -10.34
C PRO A 44 -13.22 4.94 -11.60
N THR A 45 -12.57 5.46 -12.64
CA THR A 45 -13.21 5.75 -13.94
C THR A 45 -13.37 4.50 -14.81
N THR A 46 -12.58 3.46 -14.56
CA THR A 46 -12.51 2.22 -15.35
C THR A 46 -12.72 0.96 -14.49
N GLY A 47 -13.26 1.11 -13.28
CA GLY A 47 -13.47 0.01 -12.33
C GLY A 47 -12.25 -0.38 -11.48
N GLY A 48 -11.11 0.31 -11.62
CA GLY A 48 -10.02 0.25 -10.64
C GLY A 48 -9.28 -1.08 -10.59
N ALA A 49 -8.80 -1.47 -9.40
CA ALA A 49 -8.11 -2.74 -9.21
C ALA A 49 -9.02 -3.96 -9.44
N GLU A 50 -10.34 -3.84 -9.21
CA GLU A 50 -11.31 -4.93 -9.39
C GLU A 50 -11.33 -5.45 -10.82
N VAL A 51 -11.54 -4.56 -11.79
CA VAL A 51 -11.58 -4.92 -13.22
C VAL A 51 -10.22 -5.45 -13.67
N MET A 52 -9.13 -4.80 -13.27
CA MET A 52 -7.78 -5.27 -13.60
C MET A 52 -7.51 -6.69 -13.07
N CYS A 53 -7.90 -6.99 -11.83
CA CYS A 53 -7.71 -8.31 -11.22
C CYS A 53 -8.55 -9.38 -11.93
N GLN A 54 -9.78 -9.04 -12.33
CA GLN A 54 -10.64 -9.91 -13.14
C GLN A 54 -10.00 -10.20 -14.51
N ASP A 55 -9.54 -9.18 -15.24
CA ASP A 55 -8.89 -9.33 -16.55
C ASP A 55 -7.67 -10.25 -16.48
N LEU A 56 -6.85 -10.08 -15.44
CA LEU A 56 -5.58 -10.79 -15.27
C LEU A 56 -5.72 -12.12 -14.53
N LYS A 57 -6.94 -12.47 -14.08
CA LYS A 57 -7.24 -13.67 -13.28
C LYS A 57 -6.37 -13.78 -12.02
N ILE A 58 -6.17 -12.66 -11.34
CA ILE A 58 -5.43 -12.58 -10.08
C ILE A 58 -6.40 -12.22 -8.95
N PRO A 59 -6.29 -12.86 -7.77
CA PRO A 59 -7.16 -12.51 -6.65
C PRO A 59 -6.95 -11.06 -6.19
N LEU A 60 -8.03 -10.28 -6.07
CA LEU A 60 -8.03 -9.06 -5.27
C LEU A 60 -8.26 -9.49 -3.81
N LEU A 61 -7.23 -9.35 -2.98
CA LEU A 61 -7.26 -9.81 -1.58
C LEU A 61 -8.02 -8.85 -0.68
N GLY A 62 -8.08 -7.58 -1.07
CA GLY A 62 -8.80 -6.57 -0.30
C GLY A 62 -8.44 -5.16 -0.73
N LYS A 63 -9.13 -4.23 -0.07
CA LYS A 63 -9.00 -2.80 -0.27
C LYS A 63 -8.75 -2.14 1.08
N VAL A 64 -7.73 -1.29 1.14
CA VAL A 64 -7.34 -0.58 2.36
C VAL A 64 -7.70 0.90 2.16
N PRO A 65 -8.65 1.46 2.93
CA PRO A 65 -8.98 2.87 2.82
C PRO A 65 -7.90 3.73 3.51
N LEU A 66 -7.88 5.01 3.15
CA LEU A 66 -7.17 6.04 3.91
C LEU A 66 -7.90 6.26 5.24
N ASP A 67 -7.32 5.74 6.31
CA ASP A 67 -7.77 5.95 7.68
C ASP A 67 -6.68 6.68 8.49
N PRO A 68 -6.89 7.95 8.88
CA PRO A 68 -5.95 8.70 9.73
C PRO A 68 -5.61 8.01 11.06
N HIS A 69 -6.48 7.13 11.55
CA HIS A 69 -6.23 6.38 12.77
C HIS A 69 -5.11 5.35 12.62
N ILE A 70 -4.88 4.81 11.42
CA ILE A 70 -3.76 3.90 11.15
C ILE A 70 -2.43 4.64 11.31
N GLU A 71 -2.33 5.85 10.78
CA GLU A 71 -1.15 6.70 10.94
C GLU A 71 -0.91 7.09 12.41
N MET A 72 -1.96 7.52 13.11
CA MET A 72 -1.87 7.87 14.53
C MET A 72 -1.49 6.66 15.39
N ALA A 73 -2.01 5.46 15.09
CA ALA A 73 -1.65 4.24 15.79
C ALA A 73 -0.16 3.90 15.57
N PHE A 74 0.34 4.04 14.34
CA PHE A 74 1.76 3.86 14.03
C PHE A 74 2.66 4.85 14.79
N ALA A 75 2.24 6.11 14.91
CA ALA A 75 2.96 7.11 15.70
C ALA A 75 2.97 6.75 17.21
N SER A 76 1.83 6.28 17.73
CA SER A 76 1.65 5.91 19.14
C SER A 76 2.52 4.74 19.60
N ILE A 77 2.89 3.83 18.69
CA ILE A 77 3.77 2.69 18.99
C ILE A 77 5.26 2.99 18.79
N GLY A 78 5.65 4.27 18.66
CA GLY A 78 7.05 4.68 18.47
C GLY A 78 7.52 4.69 17.01
N GLY A 79 6.61 4.51 16.04
CA GLY A 79 6.96 4.51 14.62
C GLY A 79 7.58 5.82 14.14
N HIS A 80 7.32 6.95 14.81
CA HIS A 80 7.94 8.22 14.49
C HIS A 80 9.46 8.24 14.76
N GLN A 81 9.93 7.43 15.72
CA GLN A 81 11.34 7.28 16.07
C GLN A 81 12.10 6.45 15.01
N SER A 82 11.39 5.56 14.32
CA SER A 82 11.97 4.79 13.20
C SER A 82 12.41 5.69 12.05
N ARG A 83 11.69 6.76 11.73
CA ARG A 83 12.04 7.66 10.60
C ARG A 83 13.38 8.37 10.82
N GLN A 84 13.61 8.88 12.03
CA GLN A 84 14.91 9.43 12.43
C GLN A 84 15.98 8.35 12.48
N SER A 85 15.65 7.12 12.88
CA SER A 85 16.58 5.99 12.86
C SER A 85 16.95 5.58 11.42
N TRP A 86 16.01 5.60 10.46
CA TRP A 86 16.25 5.32 9.04
C TRP A 86 17.06 6.41 8.36
N GLU A 87 16.79 7.68 8.66
CA GLU A 87 17.61 8.82 8.19
C GLU A 87 19.05 8.70 8.72
N ARG A 88 19.20 8.32 9.99
CA ARG A 88 20.50 8.07 10.62
C ARG A 88 21.20 6.78 10.16
N LEU A 89 20.46 5.81 9.63
CA LEU A 89 21.03 4.62 8.96
C LEU A 89 21.45 4.96 7.53
N ALA A 90 20.67 5.79 6.83
CA ALA A 90 20.93 6.23 5.46
C ALA A 90 22.11 7.22 5.36
N ASP A 91 22.31 8.05 6.38
CA ASP A 91 23.46 8.96 6.47
C ASP A 91 24.71 8.31 7.10
N GLY A 92 24.62 7.05 7.53
CA GLY A 92 25.70 6.27 8.13
C GLY A 92 26.01 6.59 9.61
N SER A 93 25.19 7.39 10.28
CA SER A 93 25.34 7.74 11.70
C SER A 93 25.04 6.59 12.67
N ILE A 94 24.45 5.49 12.19
CA ILE A 94 24.19 4.26 12.94
C ILE A 94 24.73 3.08 12.11
N PRO A 95 25.57 2.20 12.69
CA PRO A 95 26.04 1.02 11.98
C PRO A 95 24.86 0.10 11.66
N MET A 96 24.74 -0.33 10.39
CA MET A 96 23.62 -1.14 9.88
C MET A 96 23.42 -2.49 10.57
N TRP A 97 24.37 -2.92 11.41
CA TRP A 97 24.34 -4.18 12.14
C TRP A 97 25.14 -4.03 13.43
N ASN A 98 24.48 -4.08 14.58
CA ASN A 98 25.03 -4.68 15.78
C ASN A 98 24.01 -5.71 16.25
N GLU A 99 24.48 -6.91 16.55
CA GLU A 99 23.72 -8.04 17.11
C GLU A 99 22.88 -7.65 18.34
#